data_AF-A0A914YI43-F1
#
_entry.id   AF-A0A914YI43-F1
#
_cell.length_a   1.000
_cell.length_b   1.000
_cell.length_c   1.000
_cell.angle_alpha   90.00
_cell.angle_beta   90.00
_cell.angle_gamma   90.00
#
_symmetry.space_group_name_H-M   'P 1'
#
loop_
_entity.id
_entity.type
_entity.pdbx_description
1 polymer ?
#
loop_
_entity_poly.entity_id
_entity_poly.type
_entity_poly.pdbx_seq_one_letter_code
_entity_poly.pdbx_strand_id
1 'polypeptide(L)'
;MFSPNEDFTELPSNSLQLLLVPVYLGYIAENITGDSDKRPTYLKAARAYYRSYLERLLAYNVIAFKLPWLDDEGQIIEEKETTELPKIDHSTRRQQKIQRIETQNKLEEALAKLKKERERNDDEATLVRF
;
A
#
# COMPACT_ATOMS: atom_id res chain seq x y z
N MET A 1 -10.37 13.82 8.09
CA MET A 1 -9.30 14.30 7.21
C MET A 1 -9.19 13.45 5.95
N PHE A 2 -9.29 12.12 6.05
CA PHE A 2 -9.44 11.26 4.88
C PHE A 2 -10.85 10.66 4.87
N SER A 3 -11.64 10.97 3.85
CA SER A 3 -12.97 10.39 3.63
C SER A 3 -12.93 9.42 2.45
N PRO A 4 -13.59 8.25 2.53
CA PRO A 4 -13.61 7.28 1.43
C PRO A 4 -14.35 7.75 0.17
N ASN A 5 -15.02 8.91 0.20
CA ASN A 5 -15.72 9.50 -0.94
C ASN A 5 -14.93 10.62 -1.63
N GLU A 6 -13.71 10.89 -1.20
CA GLU A 6 -12.84 11.92 -1.79
C GLU A 6 -11.95 11.30 -2.88
N ASP A 7 -11.69 12.06 -3.93
CA ASP A 7 -10.73 11.66 -4.97
C ASP A 7 -9.30 12.05 -4.56
N PHE A 8 -8.30 11.32 -5.05
CA PHE A 8 -6.89 11.59 -4.74
C PHE A 8 -6.49 13.03 -5.13
N THR A 9 -7.13 13.58 -6.15
CA THR A 9 -6.90 14.95 -6.64
C THR A 9 -7.27 16.03 -5.63
N GLU A 10 -8.22 15.75 -4.74
CA GLU A 10 -8.79 16.66 -3.74
C GLU A 10 -7.90 16.80 -2.49
N LEU A 11 -6.96 15.86 -2.28
CA LEU A 11 -6.07 15.87 -1.13
C LEU A 11 -4.91 16.84 -1.30
N PRO A 12 -4.70 17.81 -0.38
CA PRO A 12 -3.59 18.75 -0.49
C PRO A 12 -2.24 18.01 -0.46
N SER A 13 -1.26 18.47 -1.26
CA SER A 13 -0.03 17.70 -1.53
C SER A 13 0.79 17.40 -0.27
N ASN A 14 0.75 18.29 0.73
CA ASN A 14 1.37 18.09 2.04
C ASN A 14 0.74 16.95 2.85
N SER A 15 -0.51 16.62 2.57
CA SER A 15 -1.29 15.62 3.28
C SER A 15 -1.16 14.22 2.67
N LEU A 16 -0.63 14.11 1.45
CA LEU A 16 -0.38 12.82 0.80
C LEU A 16 0.56 11.95 1.61
N GLN A 17 1.55 12.54 2.28
CA GLN A 17 2.48 11.79 3.15
C GLN A 17 1.77 11.13 4.33
N LEU A 18 0.66 11.70 4.79
CA LEU A 18 -0.11 11.15 5.90
C LEU A 18 -0.89 9.89 5.51
N LEU A 19 -1.12 9.64 4.20
CA LEU A 19 -1.66 8.35 3.73
C LEU A 19 -0.74 7.18 4.09
N LEU A 20 0.58 7.42 4.24
CA LEU A 20 1.56 6.37 4.55
C LEU A 20 1.59 5.99 6.04
N VAL A 21 0.95 6.75 6.92
CA VAL A 21 0.99 6.53 8.38
C VAL A 21 0.61 5.09 8.77
N PRO A 22 -0.47 4.47 8.25
CA PRO A 22 -0.79 3.10 8.60
C PRO A 22 0.29 2.10 8.14
N VAL A 23 0.97 2.35 7.02
CA VAL A 23 2.08 1.48 6.58
C VAL A 23 3.24 1.54 7.56
N TYR A 24 3.61 2.73 8.01
CA TYR A 24 4.68 2.87 9.00
C TYR A 24 4.32 2.22 10.33
N LEU A 25 3.07 2.33 10.78
CA LEU A 25 2.59 1.62 11.97
C LEU A 25 2.66 0.09 11.79
N GLY A 26 2.26 -0.41 10.62
CA GLY A 26 2.38 -1.83 10.27
C GLY A 26 3.83 -2.31 10.28
N TYR A 27 4.73 -1.54 9.65
CA TYR A 27 6.16 -1.82 9.61
C TYR A 27 6.78 -1.84 11.01
N ILE A 28 6.47 -0.86 11.85
CA ILE A 28 6.96 -0.82 13.23
C ILE A 28 6.45 -2.03 13.99
N ALA A 29 5.14 -2.33 13.92
CA ALA A 29 4.53 -3.45 14.64
C ALA A 29 5.13 -4.81 14.25
N GLU A 30 5.40 -5.04 12.96
CA GLU A 30 6.02 -6.28 12.48
C GLU A 30 7.47 -6.46 12.97
N ASN A 31 8.20 -5.36 13.15
CA ASN A 31 9.60 -5.34 13.57
C ASN A 31 9.78 -5.34 15.10
N ILE A 32 8.71 -5.34 15.91
CA ILE A 32 8.83 -5.48 17.36
C ILE A 32 9.39 -6.86 17.69
N THR A 33 10.59 -6.87 18.25
CA THR A 33 11.30 -8.07 18.73
C THR A 33 11.51 -7.93 20.24
N GLY A 34 11.22 -8.97 21.02
CA GLY A 34 11.42 -8.95 22.48
C GLY A 34 10.45 -9.81 23.28
N ASP A 35 9.19 -9.93 22.84
CA ASP A 35 8.17 -10.76 23.49
C ASP A 35 7.62 -11.80 22.51
N SER A 36 8.11 -13.04 22.60
CA SER A 36 7.66 -14.15 21.73
C SER A 36 6.15 -14.39 21.85
N ASP A 37 5.60 -14.27 23.07
CA ASP A 37 4.18 -14.52 23.34
C ASP A 37 3.26 -13.43 22.75
N LYS A 38 3.77 -12.20 22.59
CA LYS A 38 3.00 -11.09 22.01
C LYS A 38 3.20 -10.95 20.50
N ARG A 39 4.16 -11.68 19.91
CA ARG A 39 4.43 -11.65 18.46
C ARG A 39 3.17 -11.89 17.60
N PRO A 40 2.29 -12.86 17.91
CA PRO A 40 1.05 -13.04 17.13
C PRO A 40 0.15 -11.80 17.17
N THR A 41 0.04 -11.13 18.32
CA THR A 41 -0.74 -9.90 18.49
C THR A 41 -0.17 -8.76 17.65
N TYR A 42 1.16 -8.59 17.66
CA TYR A 42 1.81 -7.58 16.84
C TYR A 42 1.64 -7.83 15.34
N LEU A 43 1.74 -9.10 14.90
CA LEU A 43 1.50 -9.45 13.49
C LEU A 43 0.03 -9.24 13.08
N LYS A 44 -0.92 -9.53 13.96
CA LYS A 44 -2.36 -9.27 13.72
C LYS A 44 -2.62 -7.76 13.60
N ALA A 45 -2.00 -6.95 14.45
CA ALA A 45 -2.07 -5.49 14.36
C ALA A 45 -1.43 -4.97 13.07
N ALA A 46 -0.23 -5.45 12.72
CA ALA A 46 0.46 -5.09 11.48
C ALA A 46 -0.41 -5.40 10.25
N ARG A 47 -1.03 -6.59 10.22
CA ARG A 47 -1.97 -6.98 9.17
C ARG A 47 -3.14 -6.01 9.05
N ALA A 48 -3.75 -5.61 10.18
CA ALA A 48 -4.85 -4.64 10.17
C ALA A 48 -4.41 -3.27 9.65
N TYR A 49 -3.21 -2.80 10.03
CA TYR A 49 -2.67 -1.53 9.53
C TYR A 49 -2.40 -1.55 8.02
N TYR A 50 -1.80 -2.62 7.51
CA TYR A 50 -1.58 -2.78 6.07
C TYR A 50 -2.90 -2.89 5.28
N ARG A 51 -3.90 -3.58 5.82
CA ARG A 51 -5.25 -3.63 5.21
C ARG A 51 -5.87 -2.25 5.12
N SER A 52 -5.88 -1.52 6.23
CA SER A 52 -6.42 -0.16 6.31
C SER A 52 -5.73 0.79 5.31
N TYR A 53 -4.42 0.63 5.10
CA TYR A 53 -3.71 1.38 4.06
C TYR A 53 -4.19 1.05 2.65
N LEU A 54 -4.27 -0.23 2.31
CA LEU A 54 -4.65 -0.68 0.97
C LEU A 54 -6.11 -0.32 0.64
N GLU A 55 -7.01 -0.45 1.61
CA GLU A 55 -8.41 -0.03 1.49
C GLU A 55 -8.52 1.46 1.21
N ARG A 56 -7.71 2.29 1.89
CA ARG A 56 -7.64 3.73 1.60
C ARG A 56 -7.10 4.00 0.20
N LEU A 57 -6.02 3.35 -0.21
CA LEU A 57 -5.50 3.52 -1.57
C LEU A 57 -6.53 3.14 -2.64
N LEU A 58 -7.34 2.12 -2.37
CA LEU A 58 -8.42 1.71 -3.26
C LEU A 58 -9.53 2.77 -3.29
N ALA A 59 -9.97 3.28 -2.14
CA ALA A 59 -11.00 4.31 -2.04
C ALA A 59 -10.61 5.60 -2.78
N TYR A 60 -9.32 5.97 -2.73
CA TYR A 60 -8.77 7.13 -3.46
C TYR A 60 -8.36 6.82 -4.91
N ASN A 61 -8.72 5.65 -5.46
CA ASN A 61 -8.37 5.21 -6.82
C ASN A 61 -6.86 5.26 -7.15
N VAL A 62 -5.99 5.17 -6.14
CA VAL A 62 -4.53 5.14 -6.31
C VAL A 62 -4.07 3.78 -6.83
N ILE A 63 -4.80 2.72 -6.48
CA ILE A 63 -4.56 1.36 -6.96
C ILE A 63 -5.76 0.86 -7.78
N ALA A 64 -5.46 0.07 -8.81
CA ALA A 64 -6.48 -0.50 -9.71
C ALA A 64 -6.69 -2.01 -9.51
N PHE A 65 -5.98 -2.64 -8.57
CA PHE A 65 -6.12 -4.07 -8.30
C PHE A 65 -7.15 -4.33 -7.20
N LYS A 66 -7.86 -5.46 -7.30
CA LYS A 66 -8.85 -5.89 -6.30
C LYS A 66 -8.16 -6.43 -5.04
N LEU A 67 -8.71 -6.09 -3.88
CA LEU A 67 -8.27 -6.63 -2.60
C LEU A 67 -9.01 -7.96 -2.33
N PRO A 68 -8.30 -9.03 -1.97
CA PRO A 68 -8.90 -10.37 -1.89
C PRO A 68 -9.85 -10.57 -0.69
N TRP A 69 -9.96 -9.58 0.20
CA TRP A 69 -10.89 -9.58 1.34
C TRP A 69 -12.03 -8.57 1.18
N LEU A 70 -12.15 -7.94 0.01
CA LEU A 70 -13.28 -7.08 -0.34
C LEU A 70 -14.13 -7.72 -1.44
N ASP A 71 -15.44 -7.49 -1.41
CA ASP A 71 -16.34 -7.83 -2.50
C ASP A 71 -16.28 -6.80 -3.64
N ASP A 72 -17.09 -7.01 -4.69
CA ASP A 72 -17.16 -6.11 -5.83
C ASP A 72 -17.78 -4.74 -5.46
N GLU A 73 -18.50 -4.70 -4.34
CA GLU A 73 -19.11 -3.52 -3.73
C GLU A 73 -18.18 -2.82 -2.71
N GLY A 74 -16.96 -3.33 -2.49
CA GLY A 74 -15.98 -2.76 -1.57
C GLY A 74 -16.24 -3.02 -0.09
N GLN A 75 -17.14 -3.94 0.25
CA GLN A 75 -17.43 -4.37 1.62
C GLN A 75 -16.50 -5.52 2.02
N ILE A 76 -16.21 -5.59 3.32
CA ILE A 76 -15.34 -6.65 3.87
C ILE A 76 -16.08 -7.98 3.78
N ILE A 77 -15.57 -8.89 2.97
CA ILE A 77 -16.03 -10.28 2.97
C ILE A 77 -15.59 -10.87 4.30
N GLU A 78 -16.54 -11.31 5.13
CA GLU A 78 -16.23 -11.97 6.39
C GLU A 78 -15.17 -13.04 6.15
N GLU A 79 -14.08 -12.91 6.90
CA GLU A 79 -12.93 -13.78 6.85
C GLU A 79 -13.36 -15.16 7.39
N LYS A 80 -14.06 -15.94 6.58
CA LYS A 80 -13.92 -17.38 6.66
C LYS A 80 -12.42 -17.61 6.61
N GLU A 81 -11.89 -18.38 7.54
CA GLU A 81 -10.52 -18.86 7.52
C GLU A 81 -10.29 -19.65 6.21
N THR A 82 -10.19 -18.95 5.09
CA THR A 82 -9.81 -19.50 3.81
C THR A 82 -8.31 -19.72 3.92
N THR A 83 -7.99 -20.81 4.60
CA THR A 83 -6.69 -21.48 4.60
C THR A 83 -6.32 -21.93 3.18
N GLU A 84 -7.26 -21.92 2.24
CA GLU A 84 -7.04 -22.17 0.84
C GLU A 84 -6.74 -20.87 0.10
N LEU A 85 -5.45 -20.55 -0.03
CA LEU A 85 -4.98 -19.68 -1.10
C LEU A 85 -5.57 -20.19 -2.42
N PRO A 86 -6.04 -19.32 -3.33
CA PRO A 86 -6.51 -19.76 -4.63
C PRO A 86 -5.44 -20.65 -5.26
N LYS A 87 -5.85 -21.83 -5.77
CA LYS A 87 -4.95 -22.77 -6.45
C LYS A 87 -4.50 -22.14 -7.77
N ILE A 88 -3.53 -21.24 -7.68
CA ILE A 88 -2.88 -20.58 -8.82
C ILE A 88 -1.82 -21.55 -9.33
N ASP A 89 -1.80 -21.78 -10.65
CA ASP A 89 -0.76 -22.59 -11.28
C ASP A 89 0.64 -22.02 -10.99
N HIS A 90 1.62 -22.91 -10.82
CA HIS A 90 2.99 -22.53 -10.48
C HIS A 90 3.59 -21.58 -11.52
N SER A 91 3.24 -21.74 -12.80
CA SER A 91 3.67 -20.86 -13.88
C SER A 91 3.11 -19.44 -13.71
N THR A 92 1.80 -19.32 -13.43
CA THR A 92 1.11 -18.04 -13.21
C THR A 92 1.66 -17.34 -11.97
N ARG A 93 1.87 -18.06 -10.86
CA ARG A 93 2.45 -17.48 -9.64
C ARG A 93 3.86 -16.92 -9.89
N ARG A 94 4.67 -17.63 -10.69
CA ARG A 94 6.01 -17.14 -11.08
C ARG A 94 5.90 -15.88 -11.94
N GLN A 95 5.03 -15.87 -12.94
CA GLN A 95 4.83 -14.71 -13.81
C GLN A 95 4.37 -13.47 -13.03
N GLN A 96 3.40 -13.63 -12.12
CA GLN A 96 2.93 -12.53 -11.25
C GLN A 96 4.07 -11.97 -10.39
N LYS A 97 4.95 -12.82 -9.85
CA LYS A 97 6.12 -12.37 -9.08
C LYS A 97 7.10 -11.58 -9.94
N ILE A 98 7.39 -12.04 -11.16
CA ILE A 98 8.27 -11.34 -12.10
C ILE A 98 7.70 -9.97 -12.44
N GLN A 99 6.43 -9.90 -12.84
CA GLN A 99 5.75 -8.64 -13.15
C GLN A 99 5.80 -7.67 -11.96
N ARG A 100 5.53 -8.16 -10.74
CA ARG A 100 5.62 -7.32 -9.54
C ARG A 100 7.01 -6.73 -9.34
N ILE A 101 8.06 -7.53 -9.47
CA ILE A 101 9.45 -7.06 -9.34
C ILE A 101 9.77 -6.03 -10.43
N GLU A 102 9.39 -6.29 -11.68
CA GLU A 102 9.60 -5.35 -12.78
C GLU A 102 8.88 -4.01 -12.55
N THR A 103 7.63 -4.05 -12.07
CA THR A 103 6.88 -2.82 -11.74
C THR A 103 7.53 -2.07 -10.58
N GLN A 104 8.01 -2.77 -9.55
CA GLN A 104 8.70 -2.16 -8.42
C GLN A 104 9.98 -1.46 -8.88
N ASN A 105 10.82 -2.12 -9.68
CA ASN A 105 12.06 -1.52 -10.18
C ASN A 105 11.79 -0.27 -11.01
N LYS A 106 10.78 -0.30 -11.89
CA LYS A 106 10.38 0.87 -12.69
C LYS A 106 9.93 2.05 -11.82
N LEU A 107 9.17 1.77 -10.75
CA LEU A 107 8.73 2.79 -9.80
C LEU A 107 9.89 3.37 -9.00
N GLU A 108 10.83 2.53 -8.54
CA GLU A 108 12.04 2.97 -7.83
C GLU A 108 12.92 3.86 -8.71
N GLU A 109 13.11 3.49 -9.99
CA GLU A 109 13.84 4.30 -10.96
C GLU A 109 13.15 5.64 -11.24
N ALA A 110 11.83 5.65 -11.42
CA ALA A 110 11.06 6.87 -11.63
C ALA A 110 11.15 7.80 -10.41
N LEU A 111 11.02 7.25 -9.20
CA LEU A 111 11.15 7.98 -7.95
C LEU A 111 12.56 8.58 -7.81
N ALA A 112 13.61 7.82 -8.15
CA ALA A 112 14.98 8.32 -8.12
C ALA A 112 15.21 9.48 -9.11
N LYS A 113 14.58 9.45 -10.29
CA LYS A 113 14.63 10.56 -11.26
C LYS A 113 13.91 11.80 -10.72
N LEU A 114 12.70 11.64 -10.21
CA LEU A 114 11.91 12.74 -9.64
C LEU A 114 12.60 13.40 -8.44
N LYS A 115 13.25 12.61 -7.57
CA LYS A 115 14.07 13.16 -6.47
C LYS A 115 15.21 14.02 -6.99
N LYS A 116 15.95 13.56 -8.00
CA LYS A 116 17.04 14.32 -8.61
C LYS A 116 16.55 15.58 -9.31
N GLU A 117 15.39 15.52 -9.97
CA GLU A 117 14.76 16.68 -10.61
C GLU A 117 14.31 17.69 -9.57
N ARG A 118 13.71 17.25 -8.46
CA ARG A 118 13.35 18.11 -7.34
C ARG A 118 14.57 18.81 -6.74
N GLU A 119 15.66 18.09 -6.49
CA GLU A 119 16.91 18.66 -5.98
C GLU A 119 17.56 19.66 -6.95
N ARG A 120 17.30 19.54 -8.27
CA ARG A 120 17.77 20.46 -9.30
C ARG A 120 16.85 21.67 -9.51
N ASN A 121 15.54 21.50 -9.31
CA ASN A 121 14.49 22.50 -9.57
C ASN A 121 13.99 23.21 -8.31
N ASP A 122 14.77 23.27 -7.21
CA ASP A 122 14.44 24.10 -6.05
C ASP A 122 14.26 25.61 -6.40
N ASP A 123 14.55 26.03 -7.64
CA ASP A 123 14.29 27.36 -8.20
C ASP A 123 12.92 27.54 -8.89
N GLU A 124 12.19 26.49 -9.30
CA GLU A 124 10.86 26.59 -9.93
C GLU A 124 9.84 25.61 -9.30
N ALA A 125 8.93 26.17 -8.49
CA ALA A 125 7.97 25.49 -7.60
C ALA A 125 6.83 24.70 -8.28
N THR A 126 7.11 23.88 -9.30
CA THR A 126 6.05 23.19 -10.09
C THR A 126 6.01 21.66 -9.91
N LEU A 127 6.94 21.04 -9.17
CA LEU A 127 7.09 19.57 -9.12
C LEU A 127 6.53 18.89 -7.87
N VAL A 128 5.63 19.52 -7.11
CA VAL A 128 5.16 18.94 -5.83
C VAL A 128 4.11 17.82 -6.01
N ARG A 129 3.63 17.55 -7.23
CA ARG A 129 2.62 16.51 -7.50
C ARG A 129 2.98 15.48 -8.58
N PHE A 130 4.22 15.45 -9.04
CA PHE A 130 4.70 14.38 -9.91
C PHE A 130 5.94 13.74 -9.32
#